data_AF-A0A917TKU4-F1
#
_entry.id   AF-A0A917TKU4-F1
#
_cell.length_a   1.000
_cell.length_b   1.000
_cell.length_c   1.000
_cell.angle_alpha   90.00
_cell.angle_beta   90.00
_cell.angle_gamma   90.00
#
_symmetry.space_group_name_H-M   'P 1'
#
loop_
_entity.id
_entity.type
_entity.pdbx_description
1 polymer ?
#
loop_
_entity_poly.entity_id
_entity_poly.type
_entity_poly.pdbx_seq_one_letter_code
_entity_poly.pdbx_strand_id
1 'polypeptide(L)' 'MPQPSPGNGLRGLTERVQVLGGELRAGPADGGFEVWARLPVTAAASASASPGLVA' A
#
# COMPACT_ATOMS: atom_id res chain seq x y z
N MET A 1 -11.40 13.98 -24.97
CA MET A 1 -11.01 14.20 -23.55
C MET A 1 -9.71 13.45 -23.28
N PRO A 2 -8.76 14.00 -22.52
CA PRO A 2 -7.57 13.25 -22.14
C PRO A 2 -8.00 12.05 -21.28
N GLN A 3 -7.40 10.89 -21.55
CA GLN A 3 -7.71 9.64 -20.85
C GLN A 3 -6.73 9.55 -19.67
N PRO A 4 -7.18 9.15 -18.48
CA PRO A 4 -6.27 9.02 -17.34
C PRO A 4 -5.19 8.00 -17.69
N SER A 5 -3.92 8.43 -17.61
CA SER A 5 -2.79 7.53 -17.81
C SER A 5 -2.78 6.49 -16.68
N PRO A 6 -2.55 5.20 -16.97
CA PRO A 6 -2.45 4.19 -15.93
C PRO A 6 -1.36 4.57 -14.91
N GLY A 7 -1.72 4.55 -13.63
CA GLY A 7 -0.81 4.83 -12.52
C GLY A 7 -0.04 3.60 -12.04
N ASN A 8 1.05 3.82 -11.30
CA ASN A 8 1.90 2.74 -10.76
C ASN A 8 1.54 2.33 -9.31
N GLY A 9 0.43 2.82 -8.76
CA GLY A 9 0.10 2.71 -7.34
C GLY A 9 0.04 1.26 -6.83
N LEU A 10 -0.74 0.40 -7.50
CA LEU A 10 -0.87 -1.01 -7.10
C LEU A 10 0.42 -1.81 -7.29
N ARG A 11 1.20 -1.49 -8.34
CA ARG A 11 2.52 -2.08 -8.56
C ARG A 11 3.46 -1.74 -7.40
N GLY A 12 3.61 -0.46 -7.06
CA GLY A 12 4.47 -0.03 -5.97
C GLY A 12 3.99 -0.49 -4.58
N LEU A 13 2.69 -0.71 -4.40
CA LEU A 13 2.15 -1.32 -3.18
C LEU A 13 2.49 -2.82 -3.11
N THR A 14 2.34 -3.54 -4.22
CA THR A 14 2.72 -4.96 -4.33
C THR A 14 4.19 -5.16 -4.01
N GLU A 15 5.07 -4.37 -4.63
CA GLU A 15 6.52 -4.42 -4.41
C GLU A 15 6.86 -4.22 -2.93
N ARG A 16 6.29 -3.19 -2.27
CA ARG A 16 6.52 -2.93 -0.84
C ARG A 16 6.00 -4.04 0.07
N VAL A 17 4.81 -4.57 -0.20
CA VAL A 17 4.25 -5.67 0.59
C VAL A 17 5.12 -6.92 0.46
N GLN A 18 5.61 -7.24 -0.75
CA GLN A 18 6.53 -8.36 -0.97
C GLN A 18 7.87 -8.18 -0.25
N VAL A 19 8.45 -6.98 -0.28
CA VAL A 19 9.69 -6.65 0.46
C VAL A 19 9.54 -6.92 1.96
N LEU A 20 8.35 -6.66 2.52
CA LEU A 20 8.03 -6.92 3.93
C LEU A 20 7.68 -8.39 4.21
N GLY A 21 7.81 -9.29 3.24
CA GLY A 21 7.42 -10.70 3.37
C GLY A 21 5.92 -10.92 3.45
N GLY A 22 5.14 -9.94 2.98
CA GLY A 22 3.69 -9.97 2.94
C GLY A 22 3.13 -10.44 1.60
N GLU A 23 1.80 -10.41 1.51
CA GLU A 23 1.03 -10.77 0.33
C GLU A 23 -0.02 -9.70 0.06
N LEU A 24 -0.23 -9.35 -1.22
CA LEU A 24 -1.24 -8.38 -1.65
C LEU A 24 -2.14 -8.97 -2.74
N ARG A 25 -3.44 -8.67 -2.65
CA ARG A 25 -4.45 -8.96 -3.68
C ARG A 25 -5.20 -7.68 -3.97
N ALA A 26 -5.41 -7.39 -5.25
CA ALA A 26 -6.18 -6.23 -5.69
C ALA A 26 -7.05 -6.62 -6.87
N GLY A 27 -8.33 -6.28 -6.83
CA GLY A 27 -9.25 -6.64 -7.89
C GLY A 27 -10.68 -6.14 -7.67
N PRO A 28 -11.56 -6.36 -8.66
CA PRO A 28 -12.99 -6.09 -8.51
C PRO A 28 -13.59 -6.90 -7.37
N ALA A 29 -14.50 -6.29 -6.64
CA ALA A 29 -15.28 -6.89 -5.55
C ALA A 29 -16.75 -6.42 -5.65
N ASP A 30 -17.64 -7.02 -4.86
CA ASP A 30 -19.06 -6.65 -4.86
C ASP A 30 -19.23 -5.16 -4.50
N GLY A 31 -19.65 -4.37 -5.48
CA GLY A 31 -19.86 -2.93 -5.33
C GLY A 31 -18.60 -2.07 -5.47
N GLY A 32 -17.45 -2.61 -5.90
CA GLY A 32 -16.27 -1.78 -6.11
C GLY A 32 -14.97 -2.51 -6.42
N PHE A 33 -13.88 -1.98 -5.85
CA PHE A 33 -12.53 -2.50 -6.00
C PHE A 33 -11.93 -2.71 -4.61
N GLU A 34 -11.47 -3.92 -4.33
CA GLU A 34 -10.86 -4.28 -3.07
C GLU A 34 -9.34 -4.33 -3.21
N VAL A 35 -8.65 -3.86 -2.17
CA VAL A 35 -7.22 -4.08 -1.97
C VAL A 35 -7.04 -4.70 -0.60
N TRP A 36 -6.54 -5.93 -0.58
CA TRP A 36 -6.29 -6.69 0.64
C TRP A 36 -4.80 -6.99 0.77
N ALA A 37 -4.25 -6.87 1.98
CA ALA A 37 -2.86 -7.20 2.25
C ALA A 37 -2.69 -7.92 3.58
N ARG A 38 -1.79 -8.89 3.62
CA ARG A 38 -1.33 -9.59 4.82
C ARG A 38 0.14 -9.28 5.04
N LEU A 39 0.49 -8.81 6.24
CA LEU A 39 1.84 -8.42 6.61
C LEU A 39 2.25 -9.11 7.92
N PRO A 40 3.52 -9.52 8.07
CA PRO A 40 4.06 -9.97 9.35
C PRO A 40 4.02 -8.86 10.41
N VAL A 41 3.61 -9.19 11.64
CA VAL A 41 3.46 -8.22 12.75
C VAL A 41 4.81 -7.85 13.41
N THR A 42 5.93 -8.32 12.86
CA THR A 42 7.29 -8.03 13.38
C THR A 42 8.02 -6.93 12.62
N ALA A 43 7.37 -6.29 11.64
CA ALA A 43 8.00 -5.45 10.63
C ALA A 43 8.10 -3.94 10.96
N ALA A 44 7.88 -3.52 12.22
CA ALA A 44 8.01 -2.11 12.60
C ALA A 44 8.85 -1.90 13.86
N ALA A 45 10.15 -2.15 13.76
CA ALA A 45 11.14 -1.38 14.52
C ALA A 45 11.72 -0.30 13.60
N SER A 46 10.93 0.75 13.36
CA SER A 46 11.33 2.13 13.01
C SER A 46 10.21 2.77 12.19
N ALA A 47 9.20 3.27 12.88
CA ALA A 47 8.54 4.48 12.41
C ALA A 47 9.20 5.62 13.20
N SER A 48 10.09 6.37 12.56
CA SER A 48 10.38 7.73 13.01
C SER A 48 9.10 8.54 12.77
N ALA A 49 8.15 8.43 13.70
CA ALA A 49 7.22 9.51 13.93
C ALA A 49 8.08 10.68 14.40
N SER A 50 8.42 11.60 13.49
CA SER A 50 8.77 12.95 13.90
C SER A 50 7.45 13.58 14.34
N PRO A 51 7.18 13.77 15.65
CA PRO A 51 6.11 14.69 16.02
C PRO A 51 6.52 16.06 15.46
N GLY A 52 5.77 16.53 14.46
CA GLY A 52 5.95 17.87 13.95
C GLY A 52 5.79 18.87 15.09
N LEU A 53 6.82 19.67 15.32
CA LEU A 53 6.75 20.87 16.16
C LEU A 53 5.65 21.78 15.59
N VAL A 54 4.61 22.05 16.39
CA VAL A 54 3.69 23.16 16.13
C VAL A 54 4.33 24.42 16.72
N ALA A 55 4.48 25.44 15.87
CA ALA A 55 5.06 26.74 16.20
C ALA A 55 4.20 27.53 17.20
#